data_AF-A0AAJ7S4I7-F1
#
_entry.id   AF-A0AAJ7S4I7-F1
#
_cell.length_a   1.000
_cell.length_b   1.000
_cell.length_c   1.000
_cell.angle_alpha   90.00
_cell.angle_beta   90.00
_cell.angle_gamma   90.00
#
_symmetry.space_group_name_H-M   'P 1'
#
loop_
_entity.id
_entity.type
_entity.pdbx_description
1 polymer ?
#
loop_
_entity_poly.entity_id
_entity_poly.type
_entity_poly.pdbx_seq_one_letter_code
_entity_poly.pdbx_strand_id
1 'polypeptide(L)'
;MGCFGSKDKLSKEDMDFLKSHTRYDEATIKDWYKGFKQDCPNGRLTPAKFVDMYKTFFPSGNAEEFCDHVFRTFDMDKNGYIDFKHNEDLT
;
A
#
# COMPACT_ATOMS: atom_id res chain seq x y z
N MET A 1 -4.96 -6.53 29.85
CA MET A 1 -5.54 -7.14 28.64
C MET A 1 -5.22 -6.19 27.49
N GLY A 2 -4.32 -6.57 26.59
CA GLY A 2 -3.95 -5.68 25.49
C GLY A 2 -3.26 -6.46 24.41
N CYS A 3 -3.95 -6.67 23.30
CA CYS A 3 -3.34 -6.92 22.00
C CYS A 3 -4.39 -6.58 20.96
N PHE A 4 -4.60 -5.28 20.76
CA PHE A 4 -5.40 -4.81 19.63
C PHE A 4 -4.58 -5.09 18.36
N GLY A 5 -5.20 -5.85 17.45
CA GLY A 5 -4.53 -6.44 16.32
C GLY A 5 -3.80 -5.41 15.48
N SER A 6 -2.55 -5.73 15.15
CA SER A 6 -1.85 -5.23 13.98
C SER A 6 -2.85 -5.10 12.83
N LYS A 7 -2.96 -3.94 12.17
CA LYS A 7 -3.62 -3.90 10.86
C LYS A 7 -2.71 -4.61 9.86
N ASP A 8 -2.69 -5.93 9.95
CA ASP A 8 -2.00 -6.85 9.05
C ASP A 8 -2.75 -7.08 7.74
N LYS A 9 -3.85 -6.34 7.53
CA LYS A 9 -4.76 -6.49 6.41
C LYS A 9 -5.08 -5.12 5.83
N LEU A 10 -4.96 -5.03 4.52
CA LEU A 10 -5.48 -3.94 3.70
C LEU A 10 -6.96 -3.71 4.03
N SER A 11 -7.36 -2.47 4.35
CA SER A 11 -8.76 -2.19 4.73
C SER A 11 -9.68 -2.35 3.53
N LYS A 12 -10.99 -2.53 3.77
CA LYS A 12 -11.96 -2.68 2.69
C LYS A 12 -12.03 -1.43 1.79
N GLU A 13 -11.85 -0.25 2.37
CA GLU A 13 -11.80 1.03 1.64
C GLU A 13 -10.57 1.08 0.72
N ASP A 14 -9.39 0.77 1.26
CA ASP A 14 -8.14 0.65 0.49
C ASP A 14 -8.29 -0.38 -0.63
N MET A 15 -8.91 -1.52 -0.33
CA MET A 15 -9.15 -2.58 -1.29
C MET A 15 -10.06 -2.13 -2.44
N ASP A 16 -11.16 -1.44 -2.13
CA ASP A 16 -12.09 -0.94 -3.13
C ASP A 16 -11.48 0.17 -3.99
N PHE A 17 -10.69 1.05 -3.36
CA PHE A 17 -9.90 2.06 -4.06
C PHE A 17 -8.92 1.43 -5.04
N LEU A 18 -8.13 0.46 -4.58
CA LEU A 18 -7.16 -0.23 -5.44
C LEU A 18 -7.88 -0.98 -6.56
N LYS A 19 -9.00 -1.67 -6.31
CA LYS A 19 -9.79 -2.33 -7.37
C LYS A 19 -10.32 -1.35 -8.41
N SER A 20 -10.87 -0.22 -7.96
CA SER A 20 -11.42 0.83 -8.83
C SER A 20 -10.35 1.50 -9.69
N HIS A 21 -9.11 1.58 -9.20
CA HIS A 21 -8.01 2.25 -9.89
C HIS A 21 -7.04 1.32 -10.64
N THR A 22 -7.04 0.01 -10.37
CA THR A 22 -6.09 -0.94 -10.97
C THR A 22 -6.73 -2.02 -11.85
N ARG A 23 -8.07 -2.07 -11.92
CA ARG A 23 -8.83 -3.15 -12.60
C ARG A 23 -8.52 -4.56 -12.08
N TYR A 24 -7.79 -4.69 -10.97
CA TYR A 24 -7.42 -5.98 -10.40
C TYR A 24 -8.47 -6.50 -9.43
N ASP A 25 -8.49 -7.82 -9.29
CA ASP A 25 -9.27 -8.50 -8.29
C ASP A 25 -8.64 -8.43 -6.91
N GLU A 26 -9.50 -8.66 -5.92
CA GLU A 26 -9.14 -8.66 -4.50
C GLU A 26 -7.94 -9.57 -4.18
N ALA A 27 -7.92 -10.76 -4.80
CA ALA A 27 -6.88 -11.76 -4.58
C ALA A 27 -5.50 -11.26 -5.05
N THR A 28 -5.44 -10.63 -6.23
CA THR A 28 -4.21 -10.07 -6.80
C THR A 28 -3.67 -8.96 -5.92
N ILE A 29 -4.53 -8.05 -5.49
CA ILE A 29 -4.16 -6.93 -4.62
C ILE A 29 -3.66 -7.44 -3.26
N LYS A 30 -4.28 -8.50 -2.71
CA LYS A 30 -3.84 -9.14 -1.45
C LYS A 30 -2.47 -9.80 -1.57
N ASP A 31 -2.21 -10.50 -2.65
CA ASP A 31 -0.91 -11.15 -2.87
C ASP A 31 0.20 -10.10 -3.00
N TRP A 32 -0.10 -9.02 -3.71
CA TRP A 32 0.79 -7.87 -3.86
C TRP A 32 1.09 -7.19 -2.51
N TYR A 33 0.05 -6.96 -1.70
CA TYR A 33 0.20 -6.41 -0.35
C TYR A 33 0.99 -7.34 0.59
N LYS A 34 0.86 -8.66 0.42
CA LYS A 34 1.63 -9.65 1.17
C LYS A 34 3.12 -9.60 0.80
N GLY A 35 3.44 -9.52 -0.49
CA GLY A 35 4.80 -9.31 -0.97
C GLY A 35 5.40 -8.01 -0.44
N PHE A 36 4.63 -6.94 -0.46
CA PHE A 36 5.00 -5.65 0.13
C PHE A 36 5.38 -5.77 1.61
N LYS A 37 4.52 -6.40 2.44
CA LYS A 37 4.83 -6.59 3.88
C LYS A 37 6.07 -7.44 4.14
N GLN A 38 6.41 -8.33 3.22
CA GLN A 38 7.60 -9.18 3.35
C GLN A 38 8.88 -8.42 3.00
N ASP A 39 8.85 -7.56 1.98
CA ASP A 39 10.02 -6.80 1.52
C ASP A 39 10.26 -5.53 2.37
N CYS A 40 9.20 -4.98 2.96
CA CYS A 40 9.25 -3.80 3.83
C CYS A 40 8.85 -4.15 5.28
N PRO A 41 9.73 -4.81 6.08
CA PRO A 41 9.44 -5.20 7.46
C PRO A 41 9.17 -4.00 8.39
N ASN A 42 9.66 -2.83 8.00
CA ASN A 42 9.49 -1.53 8.63
C ASN A 42 8.15 -0.84 8.27
N GLY A 43 7.34 -1.42 7.37
CA GLY A 43 5.99 -0.92 7.05
C GLY A 43 5.96 0.35 6.19
N ARG A 44 7.13 0.87 5.79
CA ARG A 44 7.29 2.08 4.97
C ARG A 44 7.50 1.74 3.51
N LEU A 45 6.73 2.40 2.66
CA LEU A 45 6.79 2.26 1.21
C LEU A 45 7.14 3.60 0.57
N THR A 46 8.26 3.69 -0.12
CA THR A 46 8.62 4.88 -0.90
C THR A 46 8.07 4.77 -2.32
N PRO A 47 7.85 5.90 -3.02
CA PRO A 47 7.26 5.88 -4.36
C PRO A 47 8.14 5.12 -5.35
N ALA A 48 9.47 5.28 -5.23
CA ALA A 48 10.42 4.52 -6.03
C ALA A 48 10.27 3.00 -5.84
N LYS A 49 10.09 2.54 -4.59
CA LYS A 49 9.95 1.12 -4.27
C LYS A 49 8.60 0.57 -4.71
N PHE A 50 7.55 1.36 -4.57
CA PHE A 50 6.22 1.02 -5.07
C PHE A 50 6.22 0.84 -6.58
N VAL A 51 6.80 1.79 -7.32
CA VAL A 51 6.91 1.71 -8.78
C VAL A 51 7.74 0.51 -9.21
N ASP A 52 8.84 0.21 -8.53
CA ASP A 52 9.70 -0.95 -8.80
C ASP A 52 8.97 -2.29 -8.59
N MET A 53 8.27 -2.45 -7.46
CA MET A 53 7.40 -3.60 -7.25
C MET A 53 6.28 -3.64 -8.28
N TYR A 54 5.66 -2.51 -8.61
CA TYR A 54 4.51 -2.51 -9.51
C TYR A 54 4.94 -2.91 -10.90
N LYS A 55 6.09 -2.40 -11.37
CA LYS A 55 6.70 -2.81 -12.65
C LYS A 55 7.13 -4.27 -12.66
N THR A 56 7.58 -4.82 -11.52
CA THR A 56 7.96 -6.23 -11.39
C THR A 56 6.77 -7.16 -11.59
N PHE A 57 5.62 -6.82 -11.00
CA PHE A 57 4.40 -7.62 -11.15
C PHE A 57 3.63 -7.26 -12.43
N PHE A 58 3.78 -6.03 -12.94
CA PHE A 58 3.02 -5.47 -14.06
C PHE A 58 3.89 -4.58 -14.95
N PRO A 59 4.73 -5.16 -15.83
CA PRO A 59 5.62 -4.40 -16.72
C PRO A 59 4.88 -3.52 -17.75
N SER A 60 3.59 -3.77 -17.99
CA SER A 60 2.76 -3.02 -18.95
C SER A 60 1.79 -2.01 -18.32
N GLY A 61 1.81 -1.83 -16.99
CA GLY A 61 0.90 -0.91 -16.30
C GLY A 61 1.51 0.47 -16.03
N ASN A 62 0.66 1.49 -15.87
CA ASN A 62 1.09 2.86 -15.53
C ASN A 62 1.36 2.99 -14.02
N ALA A 63 2.49 2.40 -13.59
CA ALA A 63 2.93 2.40 -12.20
C ALA A 63 3.05 3.82 -11.60
N GLU A 64 3.50 4.79 -12.38
CA GLU A 64 3.78 6.16 -11.92
C GLU A 64 2.50 6.95 -11.60
N GLU A 65 1.50 6.91 -12.50
CA GLU A 65 0.20 7.55 -12.28
C GLU A 65 -0.51 6.96 -11.06
N PHE A 66 -0.45 5.63 -10.91
CA PHE A 66 -1.05 4.96 -9.78
C PHE A 66 -0.32 5.27 -8.48
N CYS A 67 1.02 5.30 -8.52
CA CYS A 67 1.84 5.72 -7.40
C CYS A 67 1.46 7.14 -6.94
N ASP A 68 1.38 8.11 -7.85
CA ASP A 68 1.03 9.48 -7.48
C ASP A 68 -0.35 9.56 -6.81
N HIS A 69 -1.32 8.81 -7.33
CA HIS A 69 -2.67 8.75 -6.75
C HIS A 69 -2.68 8.13 -5.35
N VAL A 70 -1.99 7.00 -5.17
CA VAL A 70 -1.92 6.31 -3.88
C VAL A 70 -1.17 7.20 -2.88
N PHE A 71 -0.06 7.83 -3.26
CA PHE A 71 0.64 8.77 -2.38
C PHE A 71 -0.23 9.98 -2.03
N ARG A 72 -1.02 10.53 -2.94
CA ARG A 72 -1.97 11.61 -2.61
C ARG A 72 -3.01 11.21 -1.57
N THR A 73 -3.48 9.96 -1.60
CA THR A 73 -4.52 9.48 -0.69
C THR A 73 -3.96 8.98 0.64
N PHE A 74 -2.79 8.33 0.61
CA PHE A 74 -2.20 7.62 1.74
C PHE A 74 -1.03 8.37 2.41
N ASP A 75 -0.28 9.20 1.69
CA ASP A 75 0.75 10.10 2.23
C ASP A 75 0.17 11.50 2.47
N MET A 76 -0.81 11.58 3.38
CA MET A 76 -1.45 12.85 3.77
C MET A 76 -0.46 13.85 4.40
N ASP A 77 0.58 13.32 5.06
CA ASP A 77 1.63 14.10 5.74
C ASP A 77 2.73 14.58 4.76
N LYS A 78 2.75 14.08 3.52
CA LYS A 78 3.78 14.34 2.51
C LYS A 78 5.20 14.05 3.01
N ASN A 79 5.34 13.01 3.81
CA ASN A 79 6.64 12.58 4.34
C ASN A 79 7.45 11.81 3.27
N GLY A 80 6.85 11.53 2.11
CA GLY A 80 7.49 10.84 0.98
C GLY A 80 7.49 9.32 1.11
N TYR A 81 6.75 8.76 2.07
CA TYR A 81 6.54 7.32 2.22
C TYR A 81 5.12 7.00 2.72
N ILE A 82 4.48 6.00 2.11
CA ILE A 82 3.24 5.45 2.65
C ILE A 82 3.62 4.55 3.81
N ASP A 83 3.17 4.91 5.00
CA ASP A 83 3.25 4.05 6.16
C ASP A 83 1.93 3.27 6.25
N PHE A 84 1.97 1.98 5.91
CA PHE A 84 0.80 1.11 6.06
C PHE A 84 0.50 0.80 7.54
N LYS A 85 1.32 1.29 8.48
CA LYS A 85 1.10 1.24 9.92
C LYS A 85 0.41 2.54 10.37
N HIS A 86 -0.88 2.70 10.07
CA HIS A 86 -1.67 3.86 10.50
C HIS A 86 -2.70 3.42 11.59
N ASN A 87 -2.70 3.81 12.87
CA ASN A 87 -1.92 4.72 13.72
C ASN A 87 -2.01 4.19 15.16
N GLU A 88 -0.89 4.01 15.85
CA GLU A 88 -0.87 3.93 17.32
C GLU A 88 0.14 4.97 17.80
N ASP A 89 -0.24 6.25 17.77
CA ASP A 89 0.35 7.26 18.65
C ASP A 89 -0.44 8.58 18.55
N LEU A 90 -1.42 8.73 19.43
CA LEU A 90 -1.67 9.97 20.16
C LEU A 90 -2.13 9.55 21.56
N THR A 91 -1.14 9.32 22.42
CA THR A 91 -1.27 9.36 23.89
C THR A 91 -1.14 10.81 24.35
#